data_AF-A0A087E8S1-F1
#
_entry.id   AF-A0A087E8S1-F1
#
_cell.length_a   1.000
_cell.length_b   1.000
_cell.length_c   1.000
_cell.angle_alpha   90.00
_cell.angle_beta   90.00
_cell.angle_gamma   90.00
#
_symmetry.space_group_name_H-M   'P 1'
#
loop_
_entity.id
_entity.type
_entity.pdbx_description
1 polymer ?
#
loop_
_entity_poly.entity_id
_entity_poly.type
_entity_poly.pdbx_seq_one_letter_code
_entity_poly.pdbx_strand_id
1 'polypeptide(L)'
;MSEQNATDAATTASAAPATKKSYAKARHRWSKEVSTVEFQLDNFESTATVLWRKRNEMVIKKGAKLRREAPLNKDGSVGLDDRWGNMLRQEHADAIEDFETTEDIVLKSVNEVGLFLYFGRANGWLQFFDKDGKSINDWTVVQ
;
A
#
# COMPACT_ATOMS: atom_id res chain seq x y z
N MET A 1 40.91 -61.18 -22.66
CA MET A 1 39.86 -60.48 -23.41
C MET A 1 39.22 -59.48 -22.47
N SER A 2 38.94 -58.28 -22.98
CA SER A 2 38.56 -57.04 -22.25
C SER A 2 39.75 -56.35 -21.56
N GLU A 3 40.06 -55.06 -21.70
CA GLU A 3 39.61 -53.92 -22.53
C GLU A 3 40.69 -52.82 -22.30
N GLN A 4 41.27 -52.21 -23.34
CA GLN A 4 41.09 -50.79 -23.74
C GLN A 4 41.36 -49.74 -22.64
N ASN A 5 42.45 -48.96 -22.76
CA ASN A 5 42.55 -47.60 -23.35
C ASN A 5 42.16 -46.50 -22.33
N ALA A 6 43.13 -45.79 -21.75
CA ALA A 6 43.66 -44.49 -22.16
C ALA A 6 42.66 -43.31 -22.10
N THR A 7 43.12 -42.25 -21.40
CA THR A 7 42.78 -40.81 -21.53
C THR A 7 41.32 -40.38 -21.35
N ASP A 8 41.05 -39.57 -20.33
CA ASP A 8 40.89 -38.12 -20.53
C ASP A 8 40.58 -37.39 -19.22
N ALA A 9 41.43 -36.42 -18.88
CA ALA A 9 41.21 -35.49 -17.79
C ALA A 9 40.24 -34.40 -18.28
N ALA A 10 38.96 -34.55 -17.92
CA ALA A 10 37.94 -33.57 -18.22
C ALA A 10 37.96 -32.41 -17.21
N THR A 11 38.25 -31.23 -17.75
CA THR A 11 38.01 -29.87 -17.24
C THR A 11 36.70 -29.74 -16.47
N THR A 12 36.78 -29.42 -15.17
CA THR A 12 35.63 -28.91 -14.40
C THR A 12 35.48 -27.41 -14.64
N ALA A 13 34.51 -27.05 -15.50
CA ALA A 13 34.00 -25.70 -15.62
C ALA A 13 33.28 -25.32 -14.31
N SER A 14 33.79 -24.30 -13.62
CA SER A 14 33.16 -23.69 -12.45
C SER A 14 31.88 -22.95 -12.89
N ALA A 15 30.71 -23.51 -12.59
CA ALA A 15 29.44 -22.82 -12.73
C ALA A 15 29.43 -21.59 -11.80
N ALA A 16 29.31 -20.39 -12.37
CA ALA A 16 29.08 -19.17 -11.60
C ALA A 16 27.72 -19.28 -10.87
N PRO A 17 27.63 -18.87 -9.58
CA PRO A 17 26.36 -18.91 -8.88
C PRO A 17 25.40 -17.90 -9.51
N ALA A 18 24.23 -18.37 -9.94
CA ALA A 18 23.13 -17.50 -10.36
C ALA A 18 22.81 -16.53 -9.22
N THR A 19 22.97 -15.24 -9.46
CA THR A 19 22.63 -14.18 -8.52
C THR A 19 21.13 -14.24 -8.23
N LYS A 20 20.78 -14.63 -7.00
CA LYS A 20 19.40 -14.51 -6.50
C LYS A 20 19.00 -13.05 -6.63
N LYS A 21 17.98 -12.75 -7.44
CA LYS A 21 17.37 -11.41 -7.48
C LYS A 21 16.96 -11.06 -6.05
N SER A 22 17.67 -10.11 -5.44
CA SER A 22 17.23 -9.52 -4.18
C SER A 22 15.87 -8.90 -4.47
N TYR A 23 14.83 -9.33 -3.76
CA TYR A 23 13.49 -8.78 -3.88
C TYR A 23 13.54 -7.36 -3.30
N ALA A 24 13.97 -6.39 -4.12
CA ALA A 24 13.93 -4.99 -3.75
C ALA A 24 12.45 -4.66 -3.46
N LYS A 25 12.17 -4.04 -2.32
CA LYS A 25 10.82 -3.62 -1.97
C LYS A 25 10.27 -2.77 -3.13
N ALA A 26 9.03 -3.05 -3.54
CA ALA A 26 8.34 -2.28 -4.57
C ALA A 26 8.47 -0.78 -4.28
N ARG A 27 8.91 -0.02 -5.28
CA ARG A 27 9.04 1.44 -5.18
C ARG A 27 7.84 2.05 -5.87
N HIS A 28 7.23 3.05 -5.24
CA HIS A 28 6.11 3.78 -5.82
C HIS A 28 6.55 5.17 -6.26
N ARG A 29 6.12 5.60 -7.43
CA ARG A 29 6.44 6.92 -7.99
C ARG A 29 5.17 7.63 -8.41
N TRP A 30 5.00 8.84 -7.88
CA TRP A 30 4.00 9.78 -8.36
C TRP A 30 4.31 10.24 -9.80
N SER A 31 3.27 10.38 -10.62
CA SER A 31 3.30 10.93 -11.98
C SER A 31 2.17 11.94 -12.19
N LYS A 32 2.23 12.74 -13.25
CA LYS A 32 1.13 13.65 -13.59
C LYS A 32 -0.15 12.89 -13.97
N GLU A 33 0.00 11.72 -14.59
CA GLU A 33 -1.13 10.86 -14.98
C GLU A 33 -1.88 10.34 -13.75
N VAL A 34 -1.19 9.83 -12.73
CA VAL A 34 -1.87 9.33 -11.53
C VAL A 34 -2.58 10.45 -10.74
N SER A 35 -2.13 11.70 -10.88
CA SER A 35 -2.73 12.85 -10.19
C SER A 35 -4.14 13.23 -10.67
N THR A 36 -4.59 12.65 -11.79
CA THR A 36 -5.94 12.84 -12.33
C THR A 36 -6.84 11.62 -12.13
N VAL A 37 -6.33 10.56 -11.50
CA VAL A 37 -7.06 9.32 -11.26
C VAL A 37 -7.70 9.36 -9.88
N GLU A 38 -9.03 9.26 -9.84
CA GLU A 38 -9.76 9.04 -8.60
C GLU A 38 -9.80 7.55 -8.28
N PHE A 39 -9.41 7.22 -7.05
CA PHE A 39 -9.43 5.88 -6.54
C PHE A 39 -10.54 5.71 -5.50
N GLN A 40 -11.31 4.65 -5.62
CA GLN A 40 -12.40 4.30 -4.72
C GLN A 40 -11.93 3.26 -3.70
N LEU A 41 -12.46 3.39 -2.49
CA LEU A 41 -12.42 2.39 -1.43
C LEU A 41 -13.87 2.10 -1.02
N ASP A 42 -14.23 0.83 -0.95
CA ASP A 42 -15.46 0.34 -0.30
C ASP A 42 -15.14 -0.99 0.39
N ASN A 43 -14.42 -0.91 1.50
CA ASN A 43 -13.98 -2.08 2.26
C ASN A 43 -13.69 -1.68 3.72
N PHE A 44 -13.56 -2.68 4.60
CA PHE A 44 -13.19 -2.50 6.02
C PHE A 44 -14.15 -1.60 6.81
N GLU A 45 -15.43 -1.55 6.41
CA GLU A 45 -16.45 -0.63 6.97
C GLU A 45 -16.09 0.85 6.70
N SER A 46 -15.48 1.13 5.56
CA SER A 46 -15.10 2.48 5.13
C SER A 46 -15.37 2.67 3.65
N THR A 47 -15.80 3.87 3.28
CA THR A 47 -16.00 4.26 1.88
C THR A 47 -15.33 5.60 1.61
N ALA A 48 -14.57 5.72 0.53
CA ALA A 48 -13.90 6.98 0.21
C ALA A 48 -13.57 7.09 -1.27
N THR A 49 -13.52 8.33 -1.75
CA THR A 49 -12.84 8.70 -2.99
C THR A 49 -11.52 9.39 -2.64
N VAL A 50 -10.42 8.94 -3.24
CA VAL A 50 -9.06 9.37 -2.91
C VAL A 50 -8.32 9.79 -4.18
N LEU A 51 -7.52 10.85 -4.08
CA LEU A 51 -6.69 11.38 -5.17
C LEU A 51 -5.23 11.51 -4.71
N TRP A 52 -4.26 11.07 -5.52
CA TRP A 52 -2.84 11.34 -5.29
C TRP A 52 -2.40 12.63 -6.00
N ARG A 53 -2.81 13.78 -5.46
CA ARG A 53 -2.70 15.10 -6.12
C ARG A 53 -1.26 15.51 -6.39
N LYS A 54 -0.35 15.33 -5.42
CA LYS A 54 1.10 15.59 -5.56
C LYS A 54 1.90 14.53 -4.81
N ARG A 55 3.22 14.49 -5.03
CA ARG A 55 4.13 13.49 -4.44
C ARG A 55 3.88 13.18 -2.96
N ASN A 56 3.66 14.19 -2.13
CA ASN A 56 3.42 14.04 -0.68
C ASN A 56 2.03 14.57 -0.27
N GLU A 57 1.03 14.43 -1.14
CA GLU A 57 -0.29 15.00 -0.96
C GLU A 57 -1.37 14.06 -1.52
N MET A 58 -1.94 13.28 -0.61
CA MET A 58 -3.13 12.48 -0.81
C MET A 58 -4.34 13.29 -0.37
N VAL A 59 -5.42 13.25 -1.13
CA VAL A 59 -6.67 13.92 -0.78
C VAL A 59 -7.76 12.87 -0.65
N ILE A 60 -8.40 12.80 0.51
CA ILE A 60 -9.66 12.08 0.71
C ILE A 60 -10.76 13.09 0.47
N LYS A 61 -11.68 12.79 -0.44
CA LYS A 61 -12.82 13.66 -0.73
C LYS A 61 -13.80 13.71 0.43
N LYS A 62 -14.46 14.86 0.59
CA LYS A 62 -15.63 15.03 1.46
C LYS A 62 -16.64 13.88 1.27
N GLY A 63 -17.29 13.47 2.35
CA GLY A 63 -18.28 12.39 2.39
C GLY A 63 -17.66 11.00 2.53
N ALA A 64 -16.38 10.92 2.91
CA ALA A 64 -15.74 9.65 3.19
C ALA A 64 -16.23 9.11 4.54
N LYS A 65 -16.66 7.84 4.55
CA LYS A 65 -17.08 7.14 5.76
C LYS A 65 -15.91 6.41 6.36
N LEU A 66 -15.70 6.65 7.65
CA LEU A 66 -14.60 6.11 8.44
C LEU A 66 -15.04 4.87 9.19
N ARG A 67 -14.15 3.89 9.32
CA ARG A 67 -14.36 2.76 10.22
C ARG A 67 -14.51 3.29 11.64
N ARG A 68 -15.59 2.93 12.33
CA ARG A 68 -15.89 3.46 13.67
C ARG A 68 -14.92 2.97 14.74
N GLU A 69 -14.70 1.67 14.76
CA GLU A 69 -13.92 1.02 15.81
C GLU A 69 -12.60 0.47 15.28
N ALA A 70 -11.53 0.81 15.99
CA ALA A 70 -10.21 0.26 15.77
C ALA A 70 -10.17 -1.20 16.25
N PRO A 71 -9.70 -2.14 15.40
CA PRO A 71 -9.64 -3.55 15.77
C PRO A 71 -8.58 -3.79 16.85
N LEU A 72 -8.94 -4.43 17.95
CA LEU A 72 -7.97 -4.80 18.99
C LEU A 72 -7.03 -5.92 18.51
N ASN A 73 -5.81 -5.91 19.02
CA ASN A 73 -4.88 -7.03 18.89
C ASN A 73 -5.45 -8.31 19.55
N LYS A 74 -4.86 -9.46 19.23
CA LYS A 74 -5.26 -10.76 19.82
C LYS A 74 -5.22 -10.79 21.35
N ASP A 75 -4.35 -9.98 21.95
CA ASP A 75 -4.19 -9.82 23.40
C ASP A 75 -5.11 -8.75 24.01
N GLY A 76 -5.99 -8.14 23.22
CA GLY A 76 -6.88 -7.06 23.63
C GLY A 76 -6.23 -5.68 23.72
N SER A 77 -4.94 -5.55 23.37
CA SER A 77 -4.25 -4.26 23.36
C SER A 77 -4.58 -3.42 22.12
N VAL A 78 -4.41 -2.10 22.23
CA VAL A 78 -4.51 -1.17 21.10
C VAL A 78 -3.19 -1.17 20.32
N GLY A 79 -3.28 -1.47 19.02
CA GLY A 79 -2.15 -1.52 18.10
C GLY A 79 -1.56 -0.14 17.80
N LEU A 80 -0.39 -0.12 17.16
CA LEU A 80 0.27 1.12 16.75
C LEU A 80 -0.55 1.85 15.69
N ASP A 81 -1.06 1.10 14.70
CA ASP A 81 -1.87 1.63 13.62
C ASP A 81 -3.17 2.28 14.13
N ASP A 82 -3.78 1.67 15.15
CA ASP A 82 -4.97 2.22 15.82
C ASP A 82 -4.67 3.56 16.50
N ARG A 83 -3.53 3.65 17.21
CA ARG A 83 -3.11 4.91 17.87
C ARG A 83 -2.85 6.00 16.84
N TRP A 84 -2.17 5.66 15.75
CA TRP A 84 -1.85 6.61 14.68
C TRP A 84 -3.09 7.05 13.91
N GLY A 85 -3.99 6.13 13.56
CA GLY A 85 -5.25 6.46 12.91
C GLY A 85 -6.11 7.40 13.78
N ASN A 86 -6.18 7.14 15.09
CA ASN A 86 -6.89 8.02 16.02
C ASN A 86 -6.22 9.39 16.14
N MET A 87 -4.89 9.47 16.19
CA MET A 87 -4.16 10.73 16.19
C MET A 87 -4.48 11.55 14.93
N LEU A 88 -4.41 10.95 13.74
CA LEU A 88 -4.76 11.63 12.48
C LEU A 88 -6.21 12.14 12.49
N ARG A 89 -7.16 11.35 13.01
CA ARG A 89 -8.55 11.80 13.13
C ARG A 89 -8.72 12.94 14.11
N GLN A 90 -7.97 12.96 15.21
CA GLN A 90 -7.97 14.07 16.16
C GLN A 90 -7.41 15.35 15.54
N GLU A 91 -6.35 15.26 14.74
CA GLU A 91 -5.80 16.41 13.98
C GLU A 91 -6.80 16.99 12.96
N HIS A 92 -7.77 16.19 12.53
CA HIS A 92 -8.81 16.57 11.58
C HIS A 92 -10.22 16.55 12.19
N ALA A 93 -10.35 16.68 13.52
CA ALA A 93 -11.62 16.50 14.22
C ALA A 93 -12.71 17.47 13.73
N ASP A 94 -12.35 18.71 13.41
CA ASP A 94 -13.28 19.72 12.91
C ASP A 94 -13.90 19.37 11.54
N ALA A 95 -13.26 18.45 10.80
CA ALA A 95 -13.70 17.97 9.50
C ALA A 95 -14.35 16.57 9.56
N ILE A 96 -14.71 16.08 10.74
CA ILE A 96 -15.33 14.77 10.95
C ILE A 96 -16.59 14.91 11.81
N GLU A 97 -17.72 14.44 11.29
CA GLU A 97 -18.99 14.38 12.01
C GLU A 97 -19.60 12.99 11.80
N ASP A 98 -20.03 12.32 12.88
CA ASP A 98 -20.63 10.98 12.83
C ASP A 98 -19.83 9.92 12.04
N PHE A 99 -18.49 10.02 12.11
CA PHE A 99 -17.55 9.18 11.35
C PHE A 99 -17.65 9.36 9.83
N GLU A 100 -18.07 10.53 9.38
CA GLU A 100 -18.06 10.97 7.99
C GLU A 100 -17.27 12.27 7.85
N THR A 101 -16.48 12.41 6.77
CA THR A 101 -15.74 13.65 6.53
C THR A 101 -16.65 14.74 5.99
N THR A 102 -16.64 15.91 6.62
CA THR A 102 -17.44 17.07 6.21
C THR A 102 -16.72 17.96 5.20
N GLU A 103 -15.39 17.77 5.05
CA GLU A 103 -14.49 18.46 4.13
C GLU A 103 -13.50 17.49 3.48
N ASP A 104 -12.74 17.97 2.48
CA ASP A 104 -11.62 17.22 1.90
C ASP A 104 -10.48 17.12 2.94
N ILE A 105 -9.96 15.92 3.19
CA ILE A 105 -8.83 15.68 4.11
C ILE A 105 -7.55 15.52 3.30
N VAL A 106 -6.49 16.22 3.69
CA VAL A 106 -5.18 16.16 3.03
C VAL A 106 -4.17 15.46 3.92
N LEU A 107 -3.62 14.35 3.42
CA LEU A 107 -2.63 13.52 4.11
C LEU A 107 -1.37 13.38 3.26
N LYS A 108 -0.26 12.91 3.84
CA LYS A 108 1.05 12.90 3.18
C LYS A 108 1.31 11.64 2.36
N SER A 109 0.63 10.54 2.66
CA SER A 109 0.93 9.24 2.04
C SER A 109 -0.27 8.30 1.98
N VAL A 110 -0.19 7.29 1.10
CA VAL A 110 -1.18 6.21 0.99
C VAL A 110 -1.37 5.46 2.31
N ASN A 111 -0.29 5.31 3.09
CA ASN A 111 -0.37 4.66 4.39
C ASN A 111 -1.19 5.49 5.40
N GLU A 112 -0.99 6.81 5.45
CA GLU A 112 -1.79 7.69 6.31
C GLU A 112 -3.27 7.65 5.91
N VAL A 113 -3.58 7.60 4.61
CA VAL A 113 -4.97 7.42 4.15
C VAL A 113 -5.57 6.11 4.69
N GLY A 114 -4.84 5.00 4.61
CA GLY A 114 -5.31 3.72 5.15
C GLY A 114 -5.48 3.71 6.67
N LEU A 115 -4.58 4.39 7.40
CA LEU A 115 -4.68 4.57 8.85
C LEU A 115 -5.90 5.43 9.22
N PHE A 116 -6.10 6.54 8.52
CA PHE A 116 -7.21 7.46 8.76
C PHE A 116 -8.57 6.80 8.47
N LEU A 117 -8.70 6.11 7.34
CA LEU A 117 -9.97 5.49 6.94
C LEU A 117 -10.31 4.25 7.79
N TYR A 118 -9.38 3.30 7.92
CA TYR A 118 -9.66 1.96 8.45
C TYR A 118 -8.58 1.39 9.38
N PHE A 119 -7.70 2.21 9.94
CA PHE A 119 -6.64 1.79 10.89
C PHE A 119 -5.63 0.79 10.30
N GLY A 120 -5.25 0.92 9.03
CA GLY A 120 -4.02 0.27 8.51
C GLY A 120 -4.05 -1.26 8.39
N ARG A 121 -5.22 -1.91 8.47
CA ARG A 121 -5.40 -3.38 8.48
C ARG A 121 -4.84 -4.15 7.28
N ALA A 122 -4.55 -3.46 6.18
CA ALA A 122 -4.13 -4.05 4.93
C ALA A 122 -3.08 -3.18 4.24
N ASN A 123 -2.39 -3.75 3.25
CA ASN A 123 -1.50 -2.98 2.39
C ASN A 123 -2.32 -1.97 1.56
N GLY A 124 -2.32 -0.71 1.97
CA GLY A 124 -3.11 0.35 1.36
C GLY A 124 -2.89 0.52 -0.14
N TRP A 125 -1.70 0.21 -0.66
CA TRP A 125 -1.42 0.27 -2.10
C TRP A 125 -2.31 -0.64 -2.95
N LEU A 126 -2.91 -1.67 -2.33
CA LEU A 126 -3.77 -2.66 -2.99
C LEU A 126 -5.26 -2.50 -2.65
N GLN A 127 -5.65 -1.41 -1.98
CA GLN A 127 -7.04 -1.23 -1.50
C GLN A 127 -7.79 -0.08 -2.21
N PHE A 128 -7.08 0.73 -3.01
CA PHE A 128 -7.67 1.86 -3.71
C PHE A 128 -7.66 1.59 -5.21
N PHE A 129 -8.84 1.58 -5.85
CA PHE A 129 -9.03 1.16 -7.23
C PHE A 129 -9.65 2.25 -8.09
N ASP A 130 -9.19 2.40 -9.31
CA ASP A 130 -9.88 3.27 -10.28
C ASP A 130 -11.17 2.63 -10.80
N LYS A 131 -11.88 3.36 -11.67
CA LYS A 131 -13.13 2.90 -12.30
C LYS A 131 -12.99 1.61 -13.11
N ASP A 132 -11.78 1.26 -13.56
CA ASP A 132 -11.49 0.08 -14.36
C ASP A 132 -10.97 -1.09 -13.50
N GLY A 133 -10.95 -0.92 -12.17
CA GLY A 133 -10.50 -1.93 -11.20
C GLY A 133 -8.98 -2.01 -11.05
N LYS A 134 -8.22 -1.04 -11.58
CA LYS A 134 -6.76 -1.01 -11.45
C LYS A 134 -6.37 -0.30 -10.15
N SER A 135 -5.48 -0.92 -9.37
CA SER A 135 -5.11 -0.38 -8.06
C SER A 135 -4.11 0.78 -8.15
N ILE A 136 -4.02 1.59 -7.09
CA ILE A 136 -2.98 2.63 -6.99
C ILE A 136 -1.56 2.05 -7.04
N ASN A 137 -1.35 0.82 -6.56
CA ASN A 137 -0.11 0.07 -6.78
C ASN A 137 0.19 -0.08 -8.27
N ASP A 138 -0.77 -0.58 -9.06
CA ASP A 138 -0.58 -0.88 -10.48
C ASP A 138 -0.33 0.38 -11.31
N TRP A 139 -0.78 1.53 -10.83
CA TRP A 139 -0.48 2.83 -11.44
C TRP A 139 0.92 3.35 -11.16
N THR A 140 1.55 2.92 -10.06
CA THR A 140 2.66 3.69 -9.46
C THR A 140 3.90 2.87 -9.16
N VAL A 141 3.79 1.53 -9.16
CA VAL A 141 4.92 0.64 -8.91
C VAL A 141 5.95 0.77 -10.03
N VAL A 142 7.22 0.92 -9.65
CA VAL A 142 8.37 0.91 -10.55
C VAL A 142 9.32 -0.21 -10.15
N GLN A 143 9.94 -0.84 -11.14
CA GLN A 143 10.96 -1.88 -10.96
C GLN A 143 12.35 -1.29 -10.74
#